data_AF-A0A401SLD5-F1
#
_entry.id   AF-A0A401SLD5-F1
#
_cell.length_a   1.000
_cell.length_b   1.000
_cell.length_c   1.000
_cell.angle_alpha   90.00
_cell.angle_beta   90.00
_cell.angle_gamma   90.00
#
_symmetry.space_group_name_H-M   'P 1'
#
loop_
_entity.id
_entity.type
_entity.pdbx_description
1 polymer ?
#
loop_
_entity_poly.entity_id
_entity_poly.type
_entity_poly.pdbx_seq_one_letter_code
_entity_poly.pdbx_strand_id
1 'polypeptide(L)'
;SIVLVNFVDTGKVSVVTIMGHAVQTVELMSEGENITKEKLSALFMPVAAKIYSNEELEQRKSSLKSWLEKNRIPVTEQGDQNKLLCVAGVLTVSPPYNPEDCNSSNEIILSRVQSLIKCNPNADQKTD
;
A
#
# COMPACT_ATOMS: atom_id res chain seq x y z
N SER A 1 -7.29 -13.25 -3.72
CA SER A 1 -7.23 -14.70 -3.48
C SER A 1 -7.77 -15.41 -4.71
N ILE A 2 -7.36 -16.64 -4.96
CA ILE A 2 -7.84 -17.47 -6.07
C ILE A 2 -8.60 -18.65 -5.50
N VAL A 3 -9.73 -18.99 -6.10
CA VAL A 3 -10.49 -20.21 -5.78
C VAL A 3 -10.37 -21.17 -6.95
N LEU A 4 -9.67 -22.28 -6.73
CA LEU A 4 -9.57 -23.38 -7.68
C LEU A 4 -10.66 -24.39 -7.36
N VAL A 5 -11.47 -24.72 -8.35
CA VAL A 5 -12.55 -25.71 -8.23
C VAL A 5 -12.23 -26.88 -9.14
N ASN A 6 -12.12 -28.07 -8.57
CA ASN A 6 -11.94 -29.31 -9.31
C ASN A 6 -13.20 -30.17 -9.16
N PHE A 7 -13.85 -30.46 -10.28
CA PHE A 7 -15.02 -31.33 -10.35
C PHE A 7 -14.54 -32.76 -10.60
N VAL A 8 -14.64 -33.61 -9.59
CA VAL A 8 -14.20 -35.01 -9.69
C VAL A 8 -15.41 -35.86 -10.04
N ASP A 9 -15.27 -36.74 -11.05
CA ASP A 9 -16.31 -37.72 -11.36
C ASP A 9 -16.60 -38.56 -10.12
N THR A 10 -17.90 -38.76 -9.81
CA THR A 10 -18.51 -39.20 -8.53
C THR A 10 -19.09 -38.10 -7.62
N GLY A 11 -19.47 -36.94 -8.17
CA GLY A 11 -20.30 -35.94 -7.48
C GLY A 11 -19.60 -35.22 -6.33
N LYS A 12 -18.26 -35.30 -6.26
CA LYS A 12 -17.43 -34.61 -5.28
C LYS A 12 -16.78 -33.40 -5.93
N VAL A 13 -16.84 -32.27 -5.23
CA VAL A 13 -16.16 -31.03 -5.63
C VAL A 13 -15.02 -30.80 -4.65
N SER A 14 -13.82 -30.59 -5.18
CA SER A 14 -12.68 -30.13 -4.40
C SER A 14 -12.49 -28.64 -4.64
N VAL A 15 -12.42 -27.87 -3.56
CA VAL A 15 -12.22 -26.42 -3.61
C VAL A 15 -10.95 -26.07 -2.84
N VAL A 16 -10.02 -25.39 -3.51
CA VAL A 16 -8.77 -24.91 -2.91
C VAL A 16 -8.73 -23.40 -3.02
N THR A 17 -8.52 -22.72 -1.89
CA THR A 17 -8.34 -21.27 -1.87
C THR A 17 -6.86 -20.93 -1.66
N ILE A 18 -6.29 -20.14 -2.56
CA ILE A 18 -4.92 -19.64 -2.49
C ILE A 18 -4.97 -18.15 -2.16
N MET A 19 -4.27 -17.74 -1.11
CA MET A 19 -4.16 -16.33 -0.74
C MET A 19 -3.27 -15.60 -1.73
N GLY A 20 -3.62 -14.35 -2.06
CA GLY A 20 -2.89 -13.58 -3.09
C GLY A 20 -1.39 -13.42 -2.78
N HIS A 21 -1.06 -13.21 -1.50
CA HIS A 21 0.34 -13.11 -1.05
C HIS A 21 1.15 -14.41 -1.20
N ALA A 22 0.50 -15.56 -1.38
CA ALA A 22 1.17 -16.85 -1.57
C ALA A 22 1.48 -17.15 -3.05
N VAL A 23 0.96 -16.33 -3.98
CA VAL A 23 1.21 -16.47 -5.41
C VAL A 23 2.55 -15.81 -5.76
N GLN A 24 3.52 -16.60 -6.22
CA GLN A 24 4.86 -16.11 -6.56
C GLN A 24 4.98 -15.68 -8.03
N THR A 25 4.40 -16.46 -8.94
CA THR A 25 4.48 -16.26 -10.39
C THR A 25 3.17 -16.66 -11.06
N VAL A 26 2.88 -16.04 -12.22
CA VAL A 26 1.73 -16.36 -13.05
C VAL A 26 2.19 -16.51 -14.49
N GLU A 27 2.00 -17.70 -15.03
CA GLU A 27 2.37 -18.05 -16.40
C GLU A 27 1.13 -18.38 -17.22
N LEU A 28 1.13 -17.96 -18.48
CA LEU A 28 0.01 -18.16 -19.39
C LEU A 28 0.36 -19.36 -20.28
N MET A 29 -0.39 -20.46 -20.15
CA MET A 29 -0.07 -21.73 -20.81
C MET A 29 -0.59 -21.87 -22.26
N SER A 30 -1.33 -20.89 -22.77
CA SER A 30 -1.89 -20.86 -24.14
C SER A 30 -1.62 -19.49 -24.79
N GLU A 31 -1.80 -19.29 -26.10
CA GLU A 31 -1.64 -17.96 -26.72
C GLU A 31 -2.87 -17.08 -26.41
N GLY A 32 -2.89 -16.48 -25.22
CA GLY A 32 -3.74 -15.33 -24.92
C GLY A 32 -3.04 -14.02 -25.30
N GLU A 33 -3.81 -12.99 -25.69
CA GLU A 33 -3.28 -11.64 -25.96
C GLU A 33 -2.38 -11.16 -24.81
N ASN A 34 -1.27 -10.49 -25.15
CA ASN A 34 -0.29 -9.97 -24.20
C ASN A 34 -0.93 -9.10 -23.08
N ILE A 35 -2.01 -8.39 -23.43
CA ILE A 35 -2.86 -7.61 -22.51
C ILE A 35 -3.42 -8.46 -21.36
N THR A 36 -3.73 -9.73 -21.61
CA THR A 36 -4.27 -10.67 -20.63
C THR A 36 -3.22 -11.03 -19.59
N LYS A 37 -1.95 -11.15 -19.99
CA LYS A 37 -0.83 -11.44 -19.10
C LYS A 37 -0.56 -10.29 -18.13
N GLU A 38 -0.55 -9.06 -18.62
CA GLU A 38 -0.35 -7.86 -17.80
C GLU A 38 -1.50 -7.65 -16.79
N LYS A 39 -2.75 -7.89 -17.22
CA LYS A 39 -3.90 -7.82 -16.32
C LYS A 39 -3.88 -8.92 -15.27
N LEU A 40 -3.51 -10.15 -15.63
CA LEU A 40 -3.36 -11.25 -14.67
C LEU A 40 -2.23 -10.98 -13.68
N SER A 41 -1.06 -10.51 -14.15
CA SER A 41 0.06 -10.21 -13.27
C SER A 41 -0.29 -9.09 -12.29
N ALA A 42 -0.97 -8.03 -12.74
CA ALA A 42 -1.44 -6.95 -11.85
C ALA A 42 -2.47 -7.41 -10.80
N LEU A 43 -3.27 -8.45 -11.08
CA LEU A 43 -4.26 -8.99 -10.16
C LEU A 43 -3.66 -9.92 -9.10
N PHE A 44 -2.54 -10.59 -9.42
CA PHE A 44 -2.01 -11.69 -8.62
C PHE A 44 -0.66 -11.41 -7.99
N MET A 45 0.16 -10.56 -8.61
CA MET A 45 1.36 -10.09 -7.96
C MET A 45 0.96 -9.07 -6.90
N PRO A 46 1.60 -9.07 -5.71
CA PRO A 46 1.53 -7.93 -4.82
C PRO A 46 1.84 -6.70 -5.66
N VAL A 47 0.97 -5.67 -5.64
CA VAL A 47 1.26 -4.38 -6.26
C VAL A 47 2.69 -4.06 -5.85
N ALA A 48 3.61 -4.02 -6.84
CA ALA A 48 5.03 -3.97 -6.56
C ALA A 48 5.23 -2.85 -5.53
N ALA A 49 5.58 -3.22 -4.29
CA ALA A 49 5.77 -2.25 -3.23
C ALA A 49 6.83 -1.33 -3.77
N LYS A 50 6.44 -0.10 -4.12
CA LYS A 50 7.29 0.83 -4.85
C LYS A 50 8.56 0.95 -4.00
N ILE A 51 9.68 0.46 -4.53
CA ILE A 51 10.92 0.36 -3.75
C ILE A 51 11.47 1.78 -3.67
N TYR A 52 11.41 2.37 -2.50
CA TYR A 52 11.93 3.71 -2.27
C TYR A 52 13.37 3.63 -1.77
N SER A 53 14.25 4.48 -2.30
CA SER A 53 15.56 4.70 -1.72
C SER A 53 15.43 5.40 -0.35
N ASN A 54 16.48 5.34 0.48
CA ASN A 54 16.46 6.05 1.77
C ASN A 54 16.31 7.56 1.56
N GLU A 55 16.93 8.13 0.53
CA GLU A 55 16.82 9.55 0.19
C GLU A 55 15.38 9.91 -0.19
N GLU A 56 14.69 9.05 -0.95
CA GLU A 56 13.28 9.25 -1.31
C GLU A 56 12.36 9.20 -0.09
N LEU A 57 12.59 8.24 0.81
CA LEU A 57 11.85 8.14 2.06
C LEU A 57 12.05 9.37 2.94
N GLU A 58 13.27 9.88 3.05
CA GLU A 58 13.56 11.09 3.81
C GLU A 58 12.94 12.35 3.19
N GLN A 59 12.96 12.46 1.86
CA GLN A 59 12.29 13.55 1.15
C GLN A 59 10.77 13.52 1.39
N ARG A 60 10.15 12.34 1.30
CA ARG A 60 8.73 12.14 1.56
C ARG A 60 8.35 12.44 3.00
N LYS A 61 9.14 11.93 3.96
CA LYS A 61 8.98 12.20 5.40
C LYS A 61 8.99 13.70 5.67
N SER A 62 10.00 14.39 5.15
CA SER A 62 10.17 15.84 5.33
C SER A 62 9.04 16.65 4.69
N SER A 63 8.59 16.21 3.51
CA SER A 63 7.50 16.86 2.76
C SER A 63 6.16 16.69 3.48
N LEU A 64 5.87 15.48 3.97
CA LEU A 64 4.66 15.18 4.74
C LEU A 64 4.64 15.93 6.06
N LYS A 65 5.75 15.93 6.80
CA LYS A 65 5.90 16.70 8.05
C LYS A 65 5.61 18.19 7.82
N SER A 66 6.25 18.79 6.82
CA SER A 66 6.03 20.21 6.47
C SER A 66 4.57 20.49 6.08
N TRP A 67 3.94 19.58 5.34
CA TRP A 67 2.52 19.71 4.95
C TRP A 67 1.58 19.68 6.15
N LEU A 68 1.80 18.75 7.09
CA LEU A 68 0.99 18.65 8.31
C LEU A 68 1.18 19.87 9.21
N GLU A 69 2.42 20.34 9.39
CA GLU A 69 2.72 21.56 10.15
C GLU A 69 2.08 22.80 9.53
N LYS A 70 2.09 22.92 8.19
CA LYS A 70 1.39 24.00 7.47
C LYS A 70 -0.12 23.99 7.71
N ASN A 71 -0.70 22.81 7.93
CA ASN A 71 -2.10 22.64 8.30
C ASN A 71 -2.35 22.77 9.82
N ARG A 72 -1.37 23.29 10.58
CA ARG A 72 -1.39 23.48 12.04
C ARG A 72 -1.60 22.18 12.82
N ILE A 73 -1.12 21.08 12.27
CA ILE A 73 -1.15 19.78 12.95
C ILE A 73 0.25 19.52 13.53
N PRO A 74 0.38 19.34 14.85
CA PRO A 74 1.68 19.06 15.46
C PRO A 74 2.16 17.67 15.05
N VAL A 75 3.44 17.57 14.66
CA VAL A 75 4.07 16.31 14.26
C VAL A 75 5.37 16.11 15.05
N THR A 76 5.59 14.90 15.53
CA THR A 76 6.81 14.48 16.21
C THR A 76 7.37 13.23 15.57
N GLU A 77 8.69 13.10 15.52
CA GLU A 77 9.35 11.89 15.03
C GLU A 77 9.55 10.91 16.20
N GLN A 78 9.21 9.64 15.99
CA GLN A 78 9.23 8.58 16.99
C GLN A 78 9.72 7.25 16.40
N GLY A 79 9.93 6.26 17.28
CA GLY A 79 10.33 4.90 16.89
C GLY A 79 11.84 4.74 16.67
N ASP A 80 12.24 3.51 16.31
CA ASP A 80 13.63 3.22 15.99
C ASP A 80 14.06 4.03 14.76
N GLN A 81 15.21 4.70 14.85
CA GLN A 81 15.75 5.58 13.81
C GLN A 81 14.84 6.75 13.38
N ASN A 82 13.88 7.19 14.21
CA ASN A 82 12.98 8.32 13.92
C ASN A 82 12.18 8.17 12.60
N LYS A 83 11.79 6.94 12.26
CA LYS A 83 11.05 6.62 11.03
C LYS A 83 9.53 6.77 11.15
N LEU A 84 8.99 6.84 12.36
CA LEU A 84 7.54 7.01 12.56
C LEU A 84 7.21 8.49 12.76
N LEU A 85 6.24 9.01 12.03
CA LEU A 85 5.71 10.34 12.26
C LEU A 85 4.47 10.22 13.15
N CYS A 86 4.54 10.73 14.37
CA CYS A 86 3.43 10.82 15.28
C CYS A 86 2.73 12.19 15.15
N VAL A 87 1.50 12.13 14.66
CA VAL A 87 0.62 13.25 14.35
C VAL A 87 -0.31 13.48 15.55
N ALA A 88 -0.17 14.65 16.17
CA ALA A 88 -0.94 15.10 17.32
C ALA A 88 -1.01 14.12 18.51
N GLY A 89 -0.04 13.20 18.63
CA GLY A 89 0.01 12.21 19.70
C GLY A 89 -0.99 11.05 19.58
N VAL A 90 -1.79 11.01 18.51
CA VAL A 90 -2.96 10.11 18.39
C VAL A 90 -2.94 9.26 17.12
N LEU A 91 -2.09 9.60 16.15
CA LEU A 91 -1.95 8.89 14.89
C LEU A 91 -0.48 8.74 14.54
N THR A 92 -0.09 7.58 14.03
CA THR A 92 1.28 7.32 13.57
C THR A 92 1.27 7.05 12.08
N VAL A 93 2.24 7.59 11.34
CA VAL A 93 2.46 7.28 9.92
C VAL A 93 3.81 6.59 9.78
N SER A 94 3.81 5.40 9.20
CA SER A 94 5.02 4.63 8.89
C SER A 94 5.46 4.81 7.45
N PRO A 95 6.75 4.54 7.12
CA PRO A 95 7.17 4.42 5.73
C PRO A 95 6.31 3.39 4.99
N PRO A 96 5.99 3.60 3.69
CA PRO A 96 6.46 4.67 2.79
C PRO A 96 5.75 6.04 2.85
N TYR A 97 4.99 6.30 3.93
CA TYR A 97 4.29 7.57 4.21
C TYR A 97 3.12 7.87 3.26
N ASN A 98 2.45 6.84 2.76
CA ASN A 98 1.21 6.97 2.00
C ASN A 98 0.01 7.22 2.94
N PRO A 99 -1.13 7.70 2.40
CA PRO A 99 -2.36 7.82 3.19
C PRO A 99 -2.77 6.49 3.86
N GLU A 100 -2.61 5.36 3.16
CA GLU A 100 -2.87 4.03 3.70
C GLU A 100 -1.92 3.60 4.83
N ASP A 101 -0.75 4.23 4.98
CA ASP A 101 0.24 3.89 6.02
C ASP A 101 -0.01 4.60 7.36
N CYS A 102 -1.21 5.17 7.54
CA CYS A 102 -1.64 5.80 8.79
C CYS A 102 -2.26 4.78 9.74
N ASN A 103 -1.91 4.85 11.02
CA ASN A 103 -2.47 4.01 12.07
C ASN A 103 -2.97 4.86 13.24
N SER A 104 -4.22 4.65 13.67
CA SER A 104 -4.82 5.30 14.82
C SER A 104 -5.96 4.44 15.37
N SER A 105 -6.19 4.50 16.67
CA SER A 105 -7.37 3.87 17.31
C SER A 105 -8.67 4.66 17.08
N ASN A 106 -8.60 5.84 16.46
CA ASN A 106 -9.76 6.68 16.16
C ASN A 106 -9.97 6.82 14.65
N GLU A 107 -10.98 6.13 14.11
CA GLU A 107 -11.27 6.11 12.66
C GLU A 107 -11.67 7.47 12.08
N ILE A 108 -12.27 8.36 12.88
CA ILE A 108 -12.63 9.71 12.44
C ILE A 108 -11.36 10.54 12.23
N ILE A 109 -10.38 10.43 13.14
CA ILE A 109 -9.09 11.10 13.01
C ILE A 109 -8.30 10.51 11.85
N LEU A 110 -8.27 9.18 11.75
CA LEU A 110 -7.61 8.45 10.67
C LEU A 110 -8.09 8.93 9.30
N SER A 111 -9.39 8.86 9.04
CA SER A 111 -9.97 9.26 7.75
C SER A 111 -9.65 10.73 7.42
N ARG A 112 -9.74 11.63 8.40
CA ARG A 112 -9.46 13.06 8.19
C ARG A 112 -7.98 13.33 7.86
N VAL A 113 -7.05 12.69 8.56
CA VAL A 113 -5.63 12.82 8.26
C VAL A 113 -5.31 12.20 6.90
N GLN A 114 -5.87 11.04 6.58
CA GLN A 114 -5.72 10.41 5.27
C GLN A 114 -6.22 11.33 4.14
N SER A 115 -7.37 11.97 4.30
CA SER A 115 -7.86 12.97 3.35
C SER A 115 -6.90 14.15 3.21
N LEU A 116 -6.33 14.63 4.32
CA LEU A 116 -5.38 15.73 4.30
C LEU A 116 -4.07 15.36 3.57
N ILE A 117 -3.58 14.14 3.77
CA ILE A 117 -2.38 13.63 3.10
C ILE A 117 -2.65 13.48 1.59
N LYS A 118 -3.84 12.99 1.20
CA LYS A 118 -4.23 12.92 -0.23
C LYS A 118 -4.30 14.29 -0.91
N CYS A 119 -4.61 15.34 -0.15
CA CYS A 119 -4.59 16.71 -0.66
C CYS A 119 -3.19 17.34 -0.71
N ASN A 120 -2.13 16.61 -0.31
CA ASN A 120 -0.77 17.10 -0.40
C ASN A 120 -0.30 17.13 -1.88
N PRO A 121 -0.07 18.32 -2.47
CA PRO A 121 0.34 18.43 -3.87
C PRO A 121 1.72 17.82 -4.18
N ASN A 122 2.50 17.48 -3.14
CA ASN A 122 3.85 16.93 -3.28
C ASN A 122 3.88 15.39 -3.21
N ALA A 123 2.74 14.71 -3.05
CA ALA A 123 2.69 13.24 -2.97
C ALA A 123 3.09 12.53 -4.28
N ASP A 124 2.91 13.22 -5.42
CA ASP A 124 3.14 12.71 -6.78
C ASP A 124 4.32 13.36 -7.52
N GLN A 125 5.21 14.11 -6.84
CA GLN A 125 6.39 14.67 -7.50
C GLN A 125 7.51 13.63 -7.65
N LYS A 126 7.33 12.72 -8.62
CA LYS A 126 8.33 11.96 -9.40
C LYS A 126 7.55 11.25 -10.53
N THR A 127 7.80 11.40 -11.82
CA THR A 127 9.01 11.81 -12.57
C THR A 127 8.57 11.99 -14.03
N ASP A 128 8.96 13.08 -14.70
CA ASP A 128 9.28 13.06 -16.14
C ASP A 128 10.80 12.94 -16.26
#